data_AF-A0A942FS11-F1
#
_entry.id   AF-A0A942FS11-F1
#
_cell.length_a   1.000
_cell.length_b   1.000
_cell.length_c   1.000
_cell.angle_alpha   90.00
_cell.angle_beta   90.00
_cell.angle_gamma   90.00
#
_symmetry.space_group_name_H-M   'P 1'
#
loop_
_entity.id
_entity.type
_entity.pdbx_description
1 polymer ?
#
loop_
_entity_poly.entity_id
_entity_poly.type
_entity_poly.pdbx_seq_one_letter_code
_entity_poly.pdbx_strand_id
1 'polypeptide(L)' 'MTQCQLYLISPLDVSGAFPDRLARALDAGQVAAFQFRVKDVDEHQAARLAEPLQAICS' A
#
# COMPACT_ATOMS: atom_id res chain seq x y z
N MET A 1 -21.50 -4.54 17.15
CA MET A 1 -21.60 -4.36 15.70
C MET A 1 -20.19 -4.40 15.15
N THR A 2 -19.85 -5.33 14.24
CA THR A 2 -18.52 -5.32 13.62
C THR A 2 -18.40 -4.09 12.74
N GLN A 3 -17.51 -3.18 13.10
CA GLN A 3 -17.26 -1.95 12.38
C GLN A 3 -16.66 -2.30 11.02
N CYS A 4 -17.26 -1.82 9.92
CA CYS A 4 -16.71 -2.05 8.58
C CYS A 4 -15.30 -1.45 8.51
N GLN A 5 -14.32 -2.24 8.06
CA GLN A 5 -12.95 -1.80 7.87
C GLN A 5 -12.62 -1.72 6.37
N LEU A 6 -11.68 -0.85 6.03
CA LEU A 6 -11.27 -0.64 4.65
C LEU A 6 -10.23 -1.67 4.21
N TYR A 7 -10.35 -2.17 2.99
CA TYR A 7 -9.34 -2.98 2.32
C TYR A 7 -8.81 -2.21 1.12
N LEU A 8 -7.52 -1.85 1.15
CA LEU A 8 -6.90 -1.04 0.11
C LEU A 8 -6.12 -1.93 -0.86
N ILE A 9 -6.14 -1.57 -2.14
CA ILE A 9 -5.38 -2.24 -3.20
C ILE A 9 -4.51 -1.18 -3.88
N SER A 10 -3.24 -1.50 -4.12
CA SER A 10 -2.33 -0.56 -4.75
C SER A 10 -2.74 -0.24 -6.20
N PRO A 11 -2.46 0.98 -6.67
CA PRO A 11 -2.40 1.25 -8.11
C PRO A 11 -1.27 0.44 -8.78
N LEU A 12 -1.25 0.46 -10.11
CA LEU A 12 -0.20 -0.20 -10.91
C LEU A 12 1.17 0.46 -10.73
N ASP A 13 1.18 1.78 -10.51
CA ASP A 13 2.37 2.56 -10.22
C ASP A 13 2.31 3.09 -8.78
N VAL A 14 3.24 2.64 -7.96
CA VAL A 14 3.40 3.03 -6.55
C VAL A 14 4.69 3.82 -6.31
N SER A 15 5.33 4.29 -7.38
CA SER A 15 6.55 5.08 -7.28
C SER A 15 6.27 6.53 -6.88
N GLY A 16 7.35 7.32 -6.72
CA GLY A 16 7.25 8.74 -6.41
C GLY A 16 6.58 8.98 -5.06
N ALA A 17 5.52 9.80 -5.05
CA ALA A 17 4.86 10.28 -3.83
C ALA A 17 3.74 9.35 -3.32
N PHE A 18 3.59 8.14 -3.86
CA PHE A 18 2.56 7.21 -3.39
C PHE A 18 2.76 6.73 -1.94
N PRO A 19 3.99 6.42 -1.45
CA PRO A 19 4.20 6.06 -0.05
C PRO A 19 3.65 7.12 0.93
N ASP A 20 3.90 8.40 0.68
CA ASP A 20 3.37 9.51 1.51
C ASP A 20 1.83 9.60 1.45
N ARG A 21 1.22 9.18 0.34
CA ARG A 21 -0.23 9.12 0.21
C ARG A 21 -0.80 7.93 0.99
N LEU A 22 -0.13 6.77 0.94
CA LEU A 22 -0.53 5.59 1.70
C LEU A 22 -0.49 5.88 3.20
N ALA A 23 0.61 6.45 3.70
CA ALA A 23 0.74 6.82 5.11
C ALA A 23 -0.43 7.71 5.58
N ARG A 24 -0.73 8.79 4.83
CA ARG A 24 -1.87 9.67 5.14
C ARG A 24 -3.22 8.96 5.11
N ALA A 25 -3.40 7.95 4.25
CA ALA A 25 -4.64 7.18 4.19
C ALA A 25 -4.80 6.27 5.42
N LEU A 26 -3.70 5.66 5.89
CA LEU A 26 -3.69 4.86 7.11
C LEU A 26 -3.91 5.72 8.37
N ASP A 27 -3.35 6.93 8.41
CA ASP A 27 -3.56 7.88 9.51
C ASP A 27 -5.02 8.39 9.59
N ALA A 28 -5.76 8.39 8.47
CA ALA A 28 -7.11 8.93 8.40
C ALA A 28 -8.20 7.99 8.94
N GLY A 29 -7.91 6.70 9.19
CA GLY A 29 -8.91 5.77 9.71
C GLY A 29 -8.49 4.30 9.68
N GLN A 30 -9.39 3.42 10.15
CA GLN A 30 -9.12 1.99 10.23
C GLN A 30 -9.09 1.32 8.85
N VAL A 31 -7.91 0.79 8.51
CA VAL A 31 -7.67 -0.05 7.34
C VAL A 31 -7.28 -1.43 7.82
N ALA A 32 -8.02 -2.46 7.41
CA ALA A 32 -7.76 -3.84 7.79
C ALA A 32 -6.52 -4.40 7.11
N ALA A 33 -6.28 -4.04 5.86
CA ALA A 33 -5.15 -4.50 5.08
C ALA A 33 -4.91 -3.64 3.83
N PHE A 34 -3.67 -3.71 3.35
CA PHE A 34 -3.22 -3.15 2.08
C PHE A 34 -2.66 -4.28 1.20
N GLN A 35 -3.19 -4.40 -0.02
CA GLN A 35 -2.72 -5.35 -1.02
C GLN A 35 -1.81 -4.64 -2.03
N PHE A 36 -0.54 -5.04 -2.04
CA PHE A 36 0.40 -4.65 -3.09
C PHE A 36 0.14 -5.47 -4.36
N ARG A 37 -0.25 -4.80 -5.44
CA ARG A 37 -0.60 -5.39 -6.74
C ARG A 37 -0.10 -4.51 -7.88
N VAL A 38 1.07 -4.84 -8.41
CA VAL A 38 1.67 -4.22 -9.61
C VAL A 38 1.61 -5.17 -10.79
N LYS A 39 1.74 -4.64 -12.01
CA LYS A 39 1.73 -5.44 -13.25
C LYS A 39 2.88 -5.00 -14.15
N ASP A 40 3.40 -5.94 -14.94
CA ASP A 40 4.45 -5.68 -15.93
C ASP A 40 5.76 -5.19 -15.28
N VAL A 41 6.04 -5.67 -14.06
CA VAL A 41 7.23 -5.37 -13.26
C VAL A 41 7.90 -6.69 -12.84
N ASP A 42 9.23 -6.78 -12.88
CA ASP A 42 9.97 -7.96 -12.39
C ASP A 42 9.97 -8.04 -10.84
N GLU A 43 10.29 -9.21 -10.30
CA GLU A 43 10.25 -9.48 -8.86
C GLU A 43 11.17 -8.59 -8.02
N HIS A 44 12.36 -8.24 -8.52
CA HIS A 44 13.30 -7.40 -7.78
C HIS A 44 12.85 -5.95 -7.80
N GLN A 45 12.33 -5.47 -8.93
CA GLN A 45 11.72 -4.16 -8.98
C GLN A 45 10.45 -4.09 -8.12
N ALA A 46 9.62 -5.13 -8.13
CA ALA A 46 8.45 -5.22 -7.26
C ALA A 46 8.84 -5.19 -5.77
N ALA A 47 9.91 -5.90 -5.38
CA ALA A 47 10.44 -5.86 -4.02
C ALA A 47 10.92 -4.46 -3.62
N ARG A 48 11.66 -3.77 -4.50
CA ARG A 48 12.10 -2.38 -4.27
C ARG A 48 10.93 -1.41 -4.12
N LEU A 49 9.86 -1.60 -4.89
CA LEU A 49 8.64 -0.79 -4.78
C LEU A 49 7.84 -1.13 -3.52
N ALA A 50 7.87 -2.38 -3.07
CA ALA A 50 7.15 -2.84 -1.90
C ALA A 50 7.83 -2.45 -0.57
N GLU A 51 9.16 -2.39 -0.52
CA GLU A 51 9.93 -2.07 0.70
C GLU A 51 9.41 -0.84 1.47
N PRO A 52 9.28 0.36 0.85
CA PRO A 52 8.78 1.53 1.56
C PRO A 52 7.32 1.38 1.99
N LEU A 53 6.50 0.64 1.23
CA LEU A 53 5.09 0.41 1.57
C LEU A 53 4.95 -0.57 2.74
N GLN A 54 5.82 -1.59 2.77
CA GLN A 54 5.87 -2.55 3.86
C GLN A 54 6.28 -1.86 5.17
N ALA A 55 7.26 -0.97 5.13
CA ALA A 55 7.70 -0.19 6.29
C ALA A 55 6.60 0.73 6.85
N ILE A 56 5.67 1.19 6.01
CA ILE A 56 4.51 1.98 6.45
C ILE A 56 3.44 1.09 7.10
N CYS A 57 3.32 -0.16 6.68
CA CYS A 57 2.31 -1.09 7.18
C CYS A 57 2.75 -1.92 8.41
N SER A 58 4.03 -1.92 8.76
CA SER A 58 4.62 -2.63 9.91
C SER A 58 4.60 -1.81 11.19
#